data_AF-A0A944FPA1-F1
#
_entry.id   AF-A0A944FPA1-F1
#
_cell.length_a   1.000
_cell.length_b   1.000
_cell.length_c   1.000
_cell.angle_alpha   90.00
_cell.angle_beta   90.00
_cell.angle_gamma   90.00
#
_symmetry.space_group_name_H-M   'P 1'
#
loop_
_entity.id
_entity.type
_entity.pdbx_description
1 polymer ?
#
loop_
_entity_poly.entity_id
_entity_poly.type
_entity_poly.pdbx_seq_one_letter_code
_entity_poly.pdbx_strand_id
1 'polypeptide(L)'
;MKKIIASNNAPAAVGPYSQAIELNGILFVSGQLPVNPADASVPEGIEAQTRQSLKNIGAILEEAGLSFNDVVKTTVLLEDIADFGAMNAVYAEFFPESKPARVCYQVVALPKGVKVEIDAIAGK
;
A
#
# COMPACT_ATOMS: atom_id res chain seq x y z
N MET A 1 6.22 -14.69 -17.15
CA MET A 1 5.69 -15.79 -16.31
C MET A 1 5.03 -15.20 -15.08
N LYS A 2 3.93 -15.78 -14.59
CA LYS A 2 3.23 -15.32 -13.37
C LYS A 2 3.97 -15.82 -12.13
N LYS A 3 4.24 -14.95 -11.16
CA LYS A 3 4.83 -15.28 -9.86
C LYS A 3 3.99 -14.68 -8.73
N ILE A 4 3.78 -15.45 -7.66
CA ILE A 4 3.14 -14.96 -6.43
C ILE A 4 4.24 -14.36 -5.55
N ILE A 5 4.01 -13.16 -5.03
CA ILE A 5 4.89 -12.49 -4.08
C ILE A 5 4.22 -12.50 -2.71
N ALA A 6 4.97 -12.95 -1.71
CA ALA A 6 4.52 -13.09 -0.33
C ALA A 6 5.67 -12.77 0.63
N SER A 7 5.59 -11.62 1.29
CA SER A 7 6.53 -11.13 2.29
C SER A 7 6.01 -11.43 3.70
N ASN A 8 6.91 -11.91 4.57
CA ASN A 8 6.65 -12.06 6.00
C ASN A 8 6.60 -10.70 6.74
N ASN A 9 7.05 -9.63 6.08
CA ASN A 9 7.08 -8.27 6.62
C ASN A 9 5.87 -7.44 6.19
N ALA A 10 4.86 -8.07 5.58
CA ALA A 10 3.58 -7.45 5.25
C ALA A 10 2.44 -8.32 5.80
N PRO A 11 1.24 -7.76 6.04
CA PRO A 11 0.10 -8.52 6.54
C PRO A 11 -0.19 -9.75 5.68
N ALA A 12 -0.31 -10.91 6.31
CA ALA A 12 -0.63 -12.14 5.60
C ALA A 12 -1.96 -12.02 4.84
N ALA A 13 -2.01 -12.57 3.63
CA ALA A 13 -3.25 -12.65 2.87
C ALA A 13 -4.16 -13.74 3.49
N VAL A 14 -5.10 -13.32 4.33
CA VAL A 14 -6.04 -14.24 5.04
C VAL A 14 -7.20 -14.67 4.14
N GLY A 15 -7.59 -13.84 3.17
CA GLY A 15 -8.68 -14.10 2.23
C GLY A 15 -8.21 -14.78 0.93
N PRO A 16 -9.12 -14.94 -0.06
CA PRO A 16 -8.81 -15.58 -1.34
C PRO A 16 -8.06 -14.65 -2.31
N TYR A 17 -6.93 -14.09 -1.89
CA TYR A 17 -6.09 -13.20 -2.68
C TYR A 17 -4.61 -13.37 -2.34
N SER A 18 -3.71 -12.77 -3.12
CA SER A 18 -2.26 -12.71 -2.85
C SER A 18 -1.85 -11.30 -2.44
N GLN A 19 -0.77 -11.15 -1.66
CA GLN A 19 -0.22 -9.83 -1.34
C GLN A 19 0.16 -9.06 -2.62
N ALA A 20 0.84 -9.74 -3.54
CA ALA A 20 1.04 -9.24 -4.90
C ALA A 20 1.22 -10.37 -5.92
N ILE A 21 1.02 -10.03 -7.19
CA ILE A 21 1.35 -10.88 -8.34
C ILE A 21 2.33 -10.13 -9.22
N GLU A 22 3.42 -10.79 -9.58
CA GLU A 22 4.32 -10.32 -10.64
C GLU A 22 3.96 -11.03 -11.95
N LEU A 23 3.76 -10.24 -13.01
CA LEU A 23 3.48 -10.72 -14.35
C LEU A 23 4.34 -9.95 -15.36
N ASN A 24 5.28 -10.66 -15.99
CA ASN A 24 6.14 -10.11 -17.05
C ASN A 24 6.91 -8.84 -16.63
N GLY A 25 7.47 -8.84 -15.41
CA GLY A 25 8.24 -7.72 -14.88
C GLY A 25 7.40 -6.58 -14.28
N ILE A 26 6.07 -6.68 -14.32
CA ILE A 26 5.15 -5.74 -13.67
C ILE A 26 4.60 -6.38 -12.41
N LEU A 27 4.75 -5.69 -11.28
CA LEU A 27 4.20 -6.08 -9.99
C LEU A 27 2.87 -5.37 -9.74
N PHE A 28 1.85 -6.15 -9.38
CA PHE A 28 0.54 -5.69 -8.97
C PHE A 28 0.37 -5.98 -7.47
N VAL A 29 0.42 -4.95 -6.64
CA VAL A 29 0.26 -5.03 -5.19
C VAL A 29 -1.21 -4.85 -4.84
N SER A 30 -1.77 -5.78 -4.06
CA SER A 30 -3.14 -5.68 -3.54
C SER A 30 -3.29 -4.50 -2.59
N GLY A 31 -4.53 -4.09 -2.31
CA GLY A 31 -4.82 -3.04 -1.34
C GLY A 31 -4.22 -3.33 0.04
N GLN A 32 -3.30 -2.47 0.47
CA GLN A 32 -2.61 -2.58 1.74
C GLN A 32 -3.32 -1.76 2.81
N LEU A 33 -3.92 -2.46 3.76
CA LEU A 33 -4.45 -1.90 4.99
C LEU A 33 -3.30 -1.52 5.95
N PRO A 34 -3.54 -0.58 6.88
CA PRO A 34 -2.56 -0.15 7.89
C PRO A 34 -2.42 -1.15 9.04
N VAL A 35 -2.37 -2.44 8.73
CA VAL A 35 -2.20 -3.51 9.73
C VAL A 35 -0.71 -3.72 9.98
N ASN A 36 -0.29 -3.72 11.24
CA ASN A 36 1.07 -4.10 11.62
C ASN A 36 1.25 -5.62 11.45
N PRO A 37 2.22 -6.09 10.64
CA PRO A 37 2.44 -7.51 10.41
C PRO A 37 2.90 -8.27 11.66
N ALA A 38 3.47 -7.58 12.66
CA ALA A 38 4.02 -8.23 13.86
C ALA A 38 2.94 -8.69 14.85
N ASP A 39 1.88 -7.90 15.02
CA ASP A 39 0.87 -8.10 16.08
C ASP A 39 -0.59 -7.90 15.60
N ALA A 40 -0.78 -7.67 14.29
CA ALA A 40 -2.07 -7.38 13.67
C ALA A 40 -2.79 -6.12 14.18
N SER A 41 -2.11 -5.26 14.94
CA SER A 41 -2.65 -3.97 15.39
C SER A 41 -2.85 -3.00 14.23
N VAL A 42 -3.71 -2.01 14.44
CA VAL A 42 -3.90 -0.87 13.52
C VAL A 42 -3.60 0.39 14.31
N PRO A 43 -2.66 1.25 13.86
CA PRO A 43 -2.34 2.48 14.57
C PRO A 43 -3.49 3.48 14.46
N GLU A 44 -3.57 4.41 15.41
CA GLU A 44 -4.58 5.47 15.41
C GLU A 44 -4.15 6.67 14.55
N GLY A 45 -5.13 7.32 13.92
CA GLY A 45 -4.94 8.52 13.13
C GLY A 45 -4.47 8.26 11.68
N ILE A 46 -4.87 9.15 10.77
CA ILE A 46 -4.61 9.00 9.34
C ILE A 46 -3.11 8.93 9.02
N GLU A 47 -2.28 9.75 9.67
CA GLU A 47 -0.84 9.81 9.39
C GLU A 47 -0.14 8.48 9.70
N ALA A 48 -0.41 7.92 10.88
CA ALA A 48 0.18 6.65 11.30
C ALA A 48 -0.34 5.48 10.45
N GLN A 49 -1.63 5.49 10.10
CA GLN A 49 -2.20 4.50 9.20
C GLN A 49 -1.60 4.58 7.79
N THR A 50 -1.51 5.78 7.22
CA THR A 50 -0.87 6.00 5.91
C THR A 50 0.56 5.46 5.90
N ARG A 51 1.32 5.77 6.96
CA ARG A 51 2.69 5.28 7.13
C ARG A 51 2.75 3.76 7.19
N GLN A 52 1.82 3.12 7.90
CA GLN A 52 1.80 1.66 8.00
C GLN A 52 1.39 0.99 6.68
N SER A 53 0.37 1.50 5.97
CA SER A 53 0.01 1.01 4.64
C SER A 53 1.18 1.12 3.65
N LEU A 54 1.90 2.24 3.66
CA LEU A 54 3.09 2.40 2.82
C LEU A 54 4.23 1.48 3.23
N LYS A 55 4.52 1.29 4.54
CA LYS A 55 5.50 0.29 4.99
C LYS A 55 5.16 -1.12 4.50
N ASN A 56 3.89 -1.50 4.54
CA ASN A 56 3.43 -2.79 4.03
C ASN A 56 3.68 -2.93 2.52
N ILE A 57 3.41 -1.87 1.73
CA ILE A 57 3.76 -1.83 0.30
C ILE A 57 5.28 -1.97 0.12
N GLY A 58 6.09 -1.24 0.89
CA GLY A 58 7.55 -1.30 0.84
C GLY A 58 8.08 -2.71 1.06
N ALA A 59 7.57 -3.42 2.07
CA ALA A 59 7.94 -4.80 2.36
C ALA A 59 7.61 -5.78 1.20
N ILE A 60 6.53 -5.52 0.46
CA ILE A 60 6.14 -6.33 -0.71
C ILE A 60 7.02 -5.99 -1.93
N LEU A 61 7.35 -4.71 -2.12
CA LEU A 61 8.29 -4.27 -3.16
C LEU A 61 9.67 -4.89 -2.94
N GLU A 62 10.18 -4.86 -1.70
CA GLU A 62 11.47 -5.44 -1.33
C GLU A 62 11.52 -6.95 -1.58
N GLU A 63 10.46 -7.70 -1.24
CA GLU A 63 10.33 -9.13 -1.53
C GLU A 63 10.36 -9.43 -3.05
N ALA A 64 9.87 -8.49 -3.86
CA ALA A 64 9.95 -8.55 -5.32
C ALA A 64 11.29 -8.01 -5.90
N GLY A 65 12.22 -7.53 -5.07
CA GLY A 65 13.46 -6.90 -5.51
C GLY A 65 13.26 -5.56 -6.22
N LEU A 66 12.24 -4.81 -5.76
CA LEU A 66 11.84 -3.47 -6.18
C LEU A 66 11.90 -2.51 -4.99
N SER A 67 11.67 -1.23 -5.29
CA SER A 67 11.64 -0.11 -4.34
C SER A 67 10.50 0.85 -4.70
N PHE A 68 10.30 1.89 -3.89
CA PHE A 68 9.34 2.95 -4.20
C PHE A 68 9.64 3.71 -5.49
N ASN A 69 10.90 3.71 -5.95
CA ASN A 69 11.27 4.33 -7.22
C ASN A 69 10.75 3.56 -8.44
N ASP A 70 10.42 2.28 -8.27
CA ASP A 70 9.86 1.42 -9.33
C ASP A 70 8.33 1.52 -9.40
N VAL A 71 7.68 2.22 -8.48
CA VAL A 71 6.22 2.40 -8.47
C VAL A 71 5.82 3.39 -9.55
N VAL A 72 4.93 2.96 -10.44
CA VAL A 72 4.44 3.76 -11.57
C VAL A 72 3.02 4.29 -11.34
N LYS A 73 2.23 3.59 -10.51
CA LYS A 73 0.87 4.01 -10.17
C LYS A 73 0.48 3.61 -8.75
N THR A 74 -0.29 4.45 -8.09
CA THR A 74 -1.03 4.11 -6.86
C THR A 74 -2.52 4.42 -6.99
N THR A 75 -3.32 3.74 -6.17
CA THR A 75 -4.71 4.12 -5.86
C THR A 75 -4.82 4.24 -4.35
N VAL A 76 -5.32 5.39 -3.87
CA VAL A 76 -5.46 5.70 -2.45
C VAL A 76 -6.94 5.87 -2.12
N LEU A 77 -7.48 4.97 -1.31
CA LEU A 77 -8.86 5.00 -0.85
C LEU A 77 -8.86 5.59 0.56
N LEU A 78 -9.68 6.61 0.79
CA LEU A 78 -9.86 7.25 2.10
C LEU A 78 -11.25 6.96 2.66
N GLU A 79 -11.36 6.78 3.96
CA GLU A 79 -12.65 6.78 4.67
C GLU A 79 -13.29 8.17 4.65
N ASP A 80 -12.48 9.21 4.89
CA ASP A 80 -12.88 10.61 4.88
C ASP A 80 -11.91 11.41 4.00
N ILE A 81 -12.41 12.11 2.98
CA ILE A 81 -11.56 12.95 2.12
C ILE A 81 -10.95 14.14 2.87
N ALA A 82 -11.52 14.55 4.02
CA ALA A 82 -10.93 15.61 4.85
C ALA A 82 -9.53 15.24 5.36
N ASP A 83 -9.24 13.94 5.51
CA ASP A 83 -7.95 13.40 5.93
C ASP A 83 -6.87 13.50 4.81
N PHE A 84 -7.22 13.95 3.60
CA PHE A 84 -6.32 13.99 2.44
C PHE A 84 -5.02 14.77 2.70
N GLY A 85 -5.10 15.95 3.34
CA GLY A 85 -3.92 16.78 3.58
C GLY A 85 -2.86 16.08 4.44
N ALA A 86 -3.30 15.48 5.55
CA ALA A 86 -2.44 14.76 6.48
C ALA A 86 -1.89 13.46 5.87
N MET A 87 -2.74 12.69 5.17
CA MET A 87 -2.30 11.53 4.39
C MET A 87 -1.21 11.93 3.37
N ASN A 88 -1.44 13.02 2.63
CA ASN A 88 -0.56 13.42 1.52
C ASN A 88 0.82 13.88 2.01
N ALA A 89 0.91 14.45 3.21
CA ALA A 89 2.18 14.80 3.84
C ALA A 89 3.05 13.56 4.09
N VAL A 90 2.47 12.52 4.72
CA VAL A 90 3.16 11.24 4.96
C VAL A 90 3.48 10.55 3.64
N TYR A 91 2.55 10.53 2.70
CA TYR A 91 2.76 9.91 1.39
C TYR A 91 3.98 10.48 0.66
N ALA A 92 4.19 11.79 0.71
CA ALA A 92 5.31 12.45 0.05
C ALA A 92 6.69 12.00 0.57
N GLU A 93 6.78 11.54 1.82
CA GLU A 93 8.03 11.03 2.41
C GLU A 93 8.51 9.73 1.73
N PHE A 94 7.59 8.94 1.17
CA PHE A 94 7.90 7.65 0.52
C PHE A 94 8.19 7.80 -0.98
N PHE A 95 7.88 8.95 -1.59
CA PHE A 95 8.09 9.22 -3.02
C PHE A 95 8.88 10.53 -3.24
N PRO A 96 10.13 10.63 -2.73
CA PRO A 96 10.90 11.88 -2.79
C PRO A 96 11.35 12.24 -4.22
N GLU A 97 11.74 11.25 -5.02
CA GLU A 97 12.33 11.45 -6.35
C GLU A 97 11.28 11.35 -7.45
N SER A 98 10.72 10.16 -7.65
CA SER A 98 9.71 9.87 -8.67
C SER A 98 8.33 9.74 -8.04
N LYS A 99 7.39 10.61 -8.44
CA LYS A 99 6.00 10.56 -7.97
C LYS A 99 5.18 9.74 -8.97
N PRO A 100 4.56 8.62 -8.54
CA PRO A 100 3.77 7.79 -9.45
C PRO A 100 2.50 8.50 -9.91
N ALA A 101 1.91 8.01 -11.01
CA ALA A 101 0.53 8.37 -11.33
C ALA A 101 -0.39 7.98 -10.16
N ARG A 102 -1.41 8.79 -9.86
CA ARG A 102 -2.24 8.55 -8.66
C ARG A 102 -3.71 8.80 -8.92
N VAL A 103 -4.52 7.94 -8.33
CA VAL A 103 -5.95 8.17 -8.10
C VAL A 103 -6.17 8.21 -6.60
N CYS A 104 -6.93 9.18 -6.10
CA CYS A 104 -7.27 9.29 -4.69
C CYS A 104 -8.72 9.76 -4.54
N TYR A 105 -9.52 9.02 -3.77
CA TYR A 105 -10.93 9.33 -3.55
C TYR A 105 -11.42 8.73 -2.23
N GLN A 106 -12.55 9.25 -1.77
CA GLN A 106 -13.23 8.73 -0.60
C GLN A 106 -14.17 7.56 -0.96
N VAL A 107 -14.27 6.58 -0.07
CA VAL A 107 -15.21 5.46 -0.12
C VAL A 107 -16.12 5.42 1.10
N VAL A 108 -17.21 4.65 1.02
CA VAL A 108 -18.19 4.55 2.12
C VAL A 108 -17.60 3.86 3.36
N ALA A 109 -16.76 2.85 3.16
CA ALA A 109 -16.12 2.11 4.23
C ALA A 109 -14.91 1.34 3.69
N LEU A 110 -13.96 1.06 4.57
CA LEU A 110 -12.79 0.22 4.32
C LEU A 110 -12.81 -1.02 5.24
N PRO A 111 -12.18 -2.14 4.85
CA PRO A 111 -12.05 -3.31 5.70
C PRO A 111 -11.46 -2.97 7.07
N LYS A 112 -11.97 -3.59 8.14
CA LYS A 112 -11.58 -3.32 9.55
C LYS A 112 -11.84 -1.88 10.05
N GLY A 113 -12.57 -1.04 9.31
CA GLY A 113 -12.86 0.33 9.74
C GLY A 113 -11.61 1.22 9.76
N VAL A 114 -10.63 0.93 8.91
CA VAL A 114 -9.43 1.76 8.76
C VAL A 114 -9.74 3.03 7.98
N LYS A 115 -8.84 4.01 8.05
CA LYS A 115 -8.97 5.32 7.43
C LYS A 115 -8.41 5.37 6.00
N VAL A 116 -7.51 4.46 5.66
CA VAL A 116 -6.82 4.44 4.36
C VAL A 116 -6.52 3.01 3.90
N GLU A 117 -6.62 2.79 2.60
CA GLU A 117 -6.15 1.59 1.90
C GLU A 117 -5.41 2.04 0.63
N ILE A 118 -4.25 1.43 0.35
CA ILE A 118 -3.42 1.85 -0.78
C ILE A 118 -3.01 0.62 -1.61
N ASP A 119 -3.26 0.66 -2.92
CA ASP A 119 -2.67 -0.28 -3.88
C ASP A 119 -1.54 0.38 -4.68
N ALA A 120 -0.71 -0.47 -5.30
CA ALA A 120 0.40 0.00 -6.11
C ALA A 120 0.65 -0.93 -7.32
N ILE A 121 1.10 -0.31 -8.42
CA ILE A 121 1.69 -0.98 -9.57
C ILE A 121 3.14 -0.52 -9.67
N ALA A 122 4.05 -1.47 -9.81
CA ALA A 122 5.48 -1.22 -9.96
C ALA A 122 6.09 -2.04 -11.09
N GLY A 123 7.23 -1.62 -11.62
CA GLY A 123 7.94 -2.35 -12.67
C GLY A 123 9.30 -1.75 -12.97
N LYS A 124 10.16 -2.56 -13.61
CA LYS A 124 11.47 -2.13 -14.13
C LYS A 124 11.38 -1.78 -15.61
#